data_AF-A0A8J5NLY1-F1
#
_entry.id   AF-A0A8J5NLY1-F1
#
_cell.length_a   1.000
_cell.length_b   1.000
_cell.length_c   1.000
_cell.angle_alpha   90.00
_cell.angle_beta   90.00
_cell.angle_gamma   90.00
#
_symmetry.space_group_name_H-M   'P 1'
#
loop_
_entity.id
_entity.type
_entity.pdbx_description
1 polymer ?
#
loop_
_entity_poly.entity_id
_entity_poly.type
_entity_poly.pdbx_seq_one_letter_code
_entity_poly.pdbx_strand_id
1 'polypeptide(L)'
;MGIPRLIPTLEPYVVHGSLNDEHIVIDGPALAYHILYICNRHGIPQPSYKLLGETAVAWLDELTRRGAGLDAVYFDGYLPQGKEPVRMQRMIKSLNQLKASHSSETNGFFPSYFSAANETAPVLFSAVKLPGKSALPPSFHVPAIIDALRSSPRYTKIVILVPGEADAYCAQHLSQSGGTVLTSDSDLLVHDLGKGSVVFLRDIYLDDQSNLACASFRPSHICEKLKLASSAEMCRFAYERKRSAHSTLPQLLQQCAQPITDQTGYTEFCHEYLDHVVAPIPTSTCGKVIEIGSLDPRISEMVLQLGPQSGHTHTTSDPKMFLPILLESPSRGSAWEQSTSIRQLAYTVARWIIPGAFSTVQEYRRVNTLAQKGRQSRNTSRHNSGLVHPVPDP
;
A
#
# COMPACT_ATOMS: atom_id res chain seq x y z
N MET A 1 -1.28 2.60 -10.36
CA MET A 1 -1.03 3.83 -9.58
C MET A 1 0.25 4.45 -10.10
N GLY A 2 0.79 5.48 -9.45
CA GLY A 2 2.07 6.09 -9.84
C GLY A 2 2.00 7.19 -10.90
N ILE A 3 3.15 7.45 -11.52
CA ILE A 3 3.38 8.53 -12.49
C ILE A 3 2.47 8.41 -13.73
N PRO A 4 1.59 9.40 -13.97
CA PRO A 4 0.67 9.38 -15.09
C PRO A 4 1.38 9.21 -16.44
N ARG A 5 0.84 8.30 -17.26
CA ARG A 5 1.32 7.98 -18.60
C ARG A 5 2.76 7.46 -18.68
N LEU A 6 3.44 7.15 -17.57
CA LEU A 6 4.79 6.59 -17.63
C LEU A 6 4.80 5.26 -18.39
N ILE A 7 3.97 4.29 -17.95
CA ILE A 7 3.87 2.96 -18.58
C ILE A 7 3.66 3.02 -20.10
N PRO A 8 2.62 3.69 -20.66
CA PRO A 8 2.43 3.72 -22.11
C PRO A 8 3.54 4.46 -22.87
N THR A 9 4.36 5.27 -22.19
CA THR A 9 5.57 5.86 -22.82
C THR A 9 6.66 4.82 -23.01
N LEU A 10 6.79 3.93 -22.04
CA LEU A 10 7.86 2.96 -21.94
C LEU A 10 7.48 1.60 -22.53
N GLU A 11 6.19 1.37 -22.80
CA GLU A 11 5.63 0.17 -23.41
C GLU A 11 6.36 -0.28 -24.69
N PRO A 12 6.82 0.61 -25.61
CA PRO A 12 7.60 0.19 -26.78
C PRO A 12 8.95 -0.48 -26.45
N TYR A 13 9.42 -0.39 -25.21
CA TYR A 13 10.70 -0.95 -24.75
C TYR A 13 10.53 -2.17 -23.84
N VAL A 14 9.31 -2.68 -23.72
CA VAL A 14 9.01 -3.86 -22.92
C VAL A 14 9.59 -5.11 -23.57
N VAL A 15 10.03 -6.07 -22.76
CA VAL A 15 10.51 -7.38 -23.21
C VAL A 15 9.45 -8.41 -22.86
N HIS A 16 8.88 -9.07 -23.87
CA HIS A 16 7.98 -10.18 -23.66
C HIS A 16 8.76 -11.43 -23.27
N GLY A 17 8.24 -12.16 -22.28
CA GLY A 17 8.90 -13.35 -21.76
C GLY A 17 7.98 -14.18 -20.87
N SER A 18 8.58 -15.10 -20.13
CA SER A 18 7.88 -15.94 -19.17
C SER A 18 8.38 -15.68 -17.74
N LEU A 19 7.52 -15.89 -16.76
CA LEU A 19 7.85 -15.86 -15.33
C LEU A 19 8.36 -17.22 -14.79
N ASN A 20 8.45 -18.24 -15.65
CA ASN A 20 8.94 -19.55 -15.24
C ASN A 20 10.42 -19.43 -14.82
N ASP A 21 10.79 -20.06 -13.70
CA ASP A 21 12.15 -20.08 -13.13
C ASP A 21 12.72 -18.71 -12.74
N GLU A 22 11.88 -17.66 -12.67
CA GLU A 22 12.26 -16.33 -12.20
C GLU A 22 12.12 -16.22 -10.68
N HIS A 23 13.05 -15.46 -10.08
CA HIS A 23 12.98 -15.02 -8.68
C HIS A 23 12.06 -13.81 -8.57
N ILE A 24 11.00 -13.94 -7.78
CA ILE A 24 9.90 -12.99 -7.74
C ILE A 24 9.72 -12.40 -6.34
N VAL A 25 9.68 -11.07 -6.33
CA VAL A 25 9.21 -10.27 -5.20
C VAL A 25 7.86 -9.65 -5.58
N ILE A 26 6.94 -9.54 -4.62
CA ILE A 26 5.60 -9.01 -4.87
C ILE A 26 5.34 -7.78 -4.00
N ASP A 27 4.91 -6.70 -4.65
CA ASP A 27 4.27 -5.56 -4.00
C ASP A 27 2.88 -5.98 -3.49
N GLY A 28 2.78 -6.20 -2.18
CA GLY A 28 1.61 -6.73 -1.49
C GLY A 28 0.37 -5.84 -1.60
N PRO A 29 0.43 -4.52 -1.38
CA PRO A 29 -0.67 -3.62 -1.67
C PRO A 29 -1.17 -3.75 -3.11
N ALA A 30 -0.28 -3.77 -4.10
CA ALA A 30 -0.69 -3.98 -5.48
C ALA A 30 -1.34 -5.34 -5.72
N LEU A 31 -0.80 -6.41 -5.14
CA LEU A 31 -1.40 -7.75 -5.18
C LEU A 31 -2.83 -7.72 -4.61
N ALA A 32 -3.04 -7.12 -3.44
CA ALA A 32 -4.35 -7.10 -2.79
C ALA A 32 -5.42 -6.41 -3.66
N TYR A 33 -5.07 -5.29 -4.30
CA TYR A 33 -5.96 -4.62 -5.25
C TYR A 33 -6.15 -5.42 -6.54
N HIS A 34 -5.13 -6.16 -7.00
CA HIS A 34 -5.25 -7.05 -8.15
C HIS A 34 -6.18 -8.24 -7.87
N ILE A 35 -6.12 -8.85 -6.69
CA ILE A 35 -7.04 -9.92 -6.27
C ILE A 35 -8.47 -9.41 -6.21
N LEU A 36 -8.70 -8.24 -5.59
CA LEU A 36 -10.02 -7.60 -5.62
C LEU A 36 -10.50 -7.36 -7.05
N TYR A 37 -9.59 -6.94 -7.93
CA TYR A 37 -9.90 -6.71 -9.33
C TYR A 37 -10.28 -7.98 -10.09
N ILE A 38 -9.61 -9.11 -9.82
CA ILE A 38 -9.99 -10.42 -10.35
C ILE A 38 -11.43 -10.75 -9.90
N CYS A 39 -11.74 -10.68 -8.61
CA CYS A 39 -13.09 -10.95 -8.11
C CYS A 39 -14.15 -10.06 -8.79
N ASN A 40 -13.87 -8.76 -8.91
CA ASN A 40 -14.77 -7.80 -9.55
C ASN A 40 -15.03 -8.13 -11.03
N ARG A 41 -14.01 -8.55 -11.79
CA ARG A 41 -14.16 -8.96 -13.19
C ARG A 41 -15.03 -10.21 -13.35
N HIS A 42 -15.04 -11.07 -12.33
CA HIS A 42 -15.90 -12.27 -12.26
C HIS A 42 -17.29 -11.98 -11.69
N GLY A 43 -17.71 -10.71 -11.63
CA GLY A 43 -19.07 -10.33 -11.22
C GLY A 43 -19.29 -10.34 -9.71
N ILE A 44 -18.21 -10.31 -8.92
CA ILE A 44 -18.26 -10.28 -7.46
C ILE A 44 -17.81 -8.90 -6.97
N PRO A 45 -18.70 -7.88 -6.93
CA PRO A 45 -18.33 -6.49 -6.64
C PRO A 45 -17.95 -6.22 -5.17
N GLN A 46 -18.41 -7.06 -4.25
CA GLN A 46 -18.06 -7.03 -2.82
C GLN A 46 -17.71 -8.46 -2.39
N PRO A 47 -16.51 -8.95 -2.74
CA PRO A 47 -16.10 -10.29 -2.35
C PRO A 47 -15.93 -10.38 -0.82
N SER A 48 -16.30 -11.52 -0.25
CA SER A 48 -16.02 -11.78 1.17
C SER A 48 -14.51 -11.80 1.45
N TYR A 49 -14.13 -11.53 2.71
CA TYR A 49 -12.73 -11.64 3.13
C TYR A 49 -12.17 -13.04 2.95
N LYS A 50 -13.02 -14.05 3.14
CA LYS A 50 -12.67 -15.45 2.88
C LYS A 50 -12.32 -15.66 1.41
N LEU A 51 -13.18 -15.22 0.49
CA LEU A 51 -12.92 -15.34 -0.94
C LEU A 51 -11.68 -14.57 -1.38
N LEU A 52 -11.47 -13.35 -0.88
CA LEU A 52 -10.25 -12.58 -1.15
C LEU A 52 -8.99 -13.34 -0.72
N GLY A 53 -9.01 -13.89 0.49
CA GLY A 53 -7.90 -14.69 1.02
C GLY A 53 -7.64 -15.97 0.21
N GLU A 54 -8.70 -16.74 -0.07
CA GLU A 54 -8.62 -17.97 -0.87
C GLU A 54 -8.13 -17.70 -2.29
N THR A 55 -8.61 -16.61 -2.91
CA THR A 55 -8.19 -16.19 -4.26
C THR A 55 -6.72 -15.78 -4.27
N ALA A 56 -6.24 -15.05 -3.25
CA ALA A 56 -4.84 -14.68 -3.14
C ALA A 56 -3.92 -15.90 -2.99
N VAL A 57 -4.27 -16.84 -2.11
CA VAL A 57 -3.53 -18.10 -1.93
C VAL A 57 -3.51 -18.90 -3.23
N ALA A 58 -4.67 -19.09 -3.87
CA ALA A 58 -4.77 -19.82 -5.14
C ALA A 58 -3.97 -19.17 -6.27
N TRP A 59 -3.91 -17.84 -6.30
CA TRP A 59 -3.12 -17.10 -7.29
C TRP A 59 -1.62 -17.30 -7.11
N LEU A 60 -1.10 -17.26 -5.88
CA LEU A 60 0.30 -17.57 -5.61
C LEU A 60 0.63 -19.07 -5.81
N ASP A 61 -0.32 -19.96 -5.50
CA ASP A 61 -0.16 -21.40 -5.73
C ASP A 61 0.00 -21.67 -7.21
N GLU A 62 -0.79 -21.00 -8.04
CA GLU A 62 -0.74 -21.15 -9.49
C GLU A 62 0.54 -20.55 -10.10
N LEU A 63 1.04 -19.43 -9.56
CA LEU A 63 2.37 -18.93 -9.92
C LEU A 63 3.44 -19.99 -9.64
N THR A 64 3.47 -20.48 -8.41
CA THR A 64 4.53 -21.39 -7.96
C THR A 64 4.43 -22.76 -8.64
N ARG A 65 3.21 -23.26 -8.89
CA ARG A 65 2.97 -24.52 -9.61
C ARG A 65 3.52 -24.47 -11.04
N ARG A 66 3.58 -23.29 -11.64
CA ARG A 66 4.12 -23.05 -12.99
C ARG A 66 5.60 -22.64 -12.99
N GLY A 67 6.29 -22.77 -11.85
CA GLY A 67 7.74 -22.62 -11.77
C GLY A 67 8.24 -21.24 -11.32
N ALA A 68 7.36 -20.31 -10.96
CA ALA A 68 7.80 -19.03 -10.40
C ALA A 68 8.35 -19.21 -8.98
N GLY A 69 9.56 -18.71 -8.71
CA GLY A 69 10.19 -18.73 -7.39
C GLY A 69 9.79 -17.50 -6.58
N LEU A 70 8.89 -17.66 -5.60
CA LEU A 70 8.47 -16.54 -4.75
C LEU A 70 9.43 -16.33 -3.58
N ASP A 71 10.15 -15.20 -3.59
CA ASP A 71 11.13 -14.85 -2.56
C ASP A 71 10.49 -14.05 -1.41
N ALA A 72 9.63 -13.08 -1.73
CA ALA A 72 9.00 -12.21 -0.74
C ALA A 72 7.70 -11.56 -1.24
N VAL A 73 6.79 -11.27 -0.31
CA VAL A 73 5.61 -10.41 -0.50
C VAL A 73 5.66 -9.31 0.56
N TYR A 74 5.98 -8.09 0.14
CA TYR A 74 6.12 -6.96 1.05
C TYR A 74 4.82 -6.19 1.20
N PHE A 75 4.41 -5.88 2.43
CA PHE A 75 3.25 -5.05 2.74
C PHE A 75 3.64 -3.80 3.50
N ASP A 76 3.02 -2.67 3.15
CA ASP A 76 3.19 -1.39 3.86
C ASP A 76 2.90 -1.57 5.35
N GLY A 77 3.86 -1.19 6.19
CA GLY A 77 3.64 -1.07 7.63
C GLY A 77 3.75 0.37 8.13
N TYR A 78 4.27 1.30 7.31
CA TYR A 78 4.36 2.72 7.63
C TYR A 78 4.24 3.60 6.38
N LEU A 79 3.45 4.67 6.46
CA LEU A 79 3.40 5.69 5.41
C LEU A 79 4.11 6.97 5.88
N PRO A 80 5.08 7.49 5.11
CA PRO A 80 5.80 8.72 5.46
C PRO A 80 4.89 9.94 5.64
N GLN A 81 5.28 10.85 6.54
CA GLN A 81 4.51 12.06 6.85
C GLN A 81 4.26 12.93 5.60
N GLY A 82 5.22 13.03 4.68
CA GLY A 82 5.08 13.76 3.42
C GLY A 82 3.94 13.26 2.52
N LYS A 83 3.50 11.99 2.68
CA LYS A 83 2.41 11.38 1.92
C LYS A 83 1.04 11.50 2.60
N GLU A 84 0.94 12.22 3.72
CA GLU A 84 -0.35 12.50 4.37
C GLU A 84 -1.40 13.14 3.42
N PRO A 85 -1.06 14.17 2.60
CA PRO A 85 -2.02 14.75 1.65
C PRO A 85 -2.55 13.71 0.65
N VAL A 86 -1.69 12.80 0.19
CA VAL A 86 -2.08 11.70 -0.73
C VAL A 86 -3.10 10.79 -0.06
N ARG A 87 -2.91 10.45 1.21
CA ARG A 87 -3.86 9.63 1.97
C ARG A 87 -5.19 10.34 2.19
N MET A 88 -5.17 11.63 2.50
CA MET A 88 -6.39 12.45 2.60
C MET A 88 -7.16 12.46 1.27
N GLN A 89 -6.47 12.62 0.13
CA GLN A 89 -7.09 12.53 -1.20
C GLN A 89 -7.73 11.16 -1.46
N ARG A 90 -7.05 10.07 -1.11
CA ARG A 90 -7.58 8.70 -1.24
C ARG A 90 -8.86 8.51 -0.39
N MET A 91 -8.90 9.06 0.82
CA MET A 91 -10.11 9.03 1.65
C MET A 91 -11.26 9.85 1.08
N ILE A 92 -11.00 11.05 0.57
CA ILE A 92 -12.02 11.89 -0.08
C ILE A 92 -12.60 11.16 -1.29
N LYS A 93 -11.75 10.55 -2.13
CA LYS A 93 -12.18 9.76 -3.28
C LYS A 93 -13.08 8.60 -2.85
N SER A 94 -12.68 7.86 -1.82
CA SER A 94 -13.44 6.72 -1.29
C SER A 94 -14.80 7.15 -0.73
N LEU A 95 -14.85 8.29 -0.02
CA LEU A 95 -16.09 8.85 0.48
C LEU A 95 -17.02 9.32 -0.66
N ASN A 96 -16.47 9.93 -1.71
CA ASN A 96 -17.24 10.34 -2.88
C ASN A 96 -17.79 9.13 -3.64
N GLN A 97 -17.03 8.04 -3.72
CA GLN A 97 -17.54 6.77 -4.26
C GLN A 97 -18.69 6.22 -3.42
N LEU A 98 -18.55 6.20 -2.09
CA LEU A 98 -19.63 5.79 -1.19
C LEU A 98 -20.90 6.64 -1.37
N LYS A 99 -20.75 7.97 -1.47
CA LYS A 99 -21.86 8.90 -1.72
C LYS A 99 -22.52 8.64 -3.08
N ALA A 100 -21.72 8.46 -4.13
CA ALA A 100 -22.23 8.18 -5.47
C ALA A 100 -23.03 6.88 -5.50
N SER A 101 -22.45 5.79 -4.96
CA SER A 101 -23.13 4.49 -4.87
C SER A 101 -24.43 4.57 -4.07
N HIS A 102 -24.45 5.32 -2.96
CA HIS A 102 -25.67 5.52 -2.17
C HIS A 102 -26.70 6.44 -2.84
N SER A 103 -26.29 7.38 -3.68
CA SER A 103 -27.22 8.27 -4.40
C SER A 103 -27.95 7.57 -5.55
N SER A 104 -27.36 6.53 -6.13
CA SER A 104 -27.99 5.74 -7.19
C SER A 104 -29.03 4.73 -6.71
N GLU A 105 -29.32 4.70 -5.41
CA GLU A 105 -30.16 3.70 -4.78
C GLU A 105 -31.60 4.16 -4.57
N THR A 106 -32.52 3.20 -4.75
CA THR A 106 -33.89 3.27 -4.29
C THR A 106 -34.02 2.35 -3.07
N ASN A 107 -34.41 2.91 -1.92
CA ASN A 107 -34.72 2.20 -0.65
C ASN A 107 -33.58 1.87 0.32
N GLY A 108 -32.33 2.30 0.07
CA GLY A 108 -31.23 2.19 1.05
C GLY A 108 -30.80 0.76 1.41
N PHE A 109 -31.10 -0.19 0.52
CA PHE A 109 -30.70 -1.58 0.59
C PHE A 109 -29.87 -1.91 -0.64
N PHE A 110 -28.65 -2.39 -0.43
CA PHE A 110 -27.71 -2.77 -1.48
C PHE A 110 -27.59 -4.31 -1.53
N PRO A 111 -28.43 -5.04 -2.30
CA PRO A 111 -28.23 -6.48 -2.47
C PRO A 111 -26.81 -6.81 -2.98
N SER A 112 -26.21 -5.90 -3.76
CA SER A 112 -24.85 -6.01 -4.30
C SER A 112 -23.74 -5.80 -3.27
N TYR A 113 -24.04 -5.33 -2.05
CA TYR A 113 -23.08 -5.25 -0.95
C TYR A 113 -23.01 -6.51 -0.10
N PHE A 114 -23.98 -7.41 -0.26
CA PHE A 114 -23.98 -8.69 0.42
C PHE A 114 -23.44 -9.75 -0.53
N SER A 115 -22.38 -10.42 -0.12
CA SER A 115 -21.91 -11.65 -0.77
C SER A 115 -23.07 -12.62 -0.92
N ALA A 116 -23.24 -13.19 -2.11
CA ALA A 116 -24.16 -14.30 -2.30
C ALA A 116 -23.73 -15.48 -1.42
N ALA A 117 -24.68 -16.30 -0.97
CA ALA A 117 -24.39 -17.45 -0.09
C ALA A 117 -23.36 -18.43 -0.69
N ASN A 118 -23.24 -18.48 -2.02
CA ASN A 118 -22.26 -19.26 -2.75
C ASN A 118 -21.47 -18.34 -3.69
N GLU A 119 -20.33 -17.82 -3.23
CA GLU A 119 -19.38 -17.13 -4.10
C GLU A 119 -18.56 -18.19 -4.87
N THR A 120 -18.67 -18.20 -6.19
CA THR A 120 -17.85 -19.08 -7.04
C THR A 120 -16.44 -18.53 -7.13
N ALA A 121 -15.42 -19.39 -6.93
CA ALA A 121 -14.03 -18.97 -7.08
C ALA A 121 -13.77 -18.40 -8.49
N PRO A 122 -13.07 -17.26 -8.62
CA PRO A 122 -12.78 -16.66 -9.91
C PRO A 122 -11.78 -17.52 -10.70
N VAL A 123 -11.86 -17.44 -12.03
CA VAL A 123 -10.88 -18.11 -12.91
C VAL A 123 -9.63 -17.24 -13.01
N LEU A 124 -8.52 -17.76 -12.53
CA LEU A 124 -7.25 -17.05 -12.50
C LEU A 124 -6.63 -16.93 -13.90
N PHE A 125 -5.87 -15.86 -14.13
CA PHE A 125 -5.15 -15.59 -15.39
C PHE A 125 -6.04 -15.61 -16.65
N SER A 126 -7.34 -15.37 -16.49
CA SER A 126 -8.30 -15.36 -17.59
C SER A 126 -8.42 -13.99 -18.25
N ALA A 127 -8.60 -13.98 -19.58
CA ALA A 127 -8.85 -12.78 -20.37
C ALA A 127 -10.30 -12.27 -20.31
N VAL A 128 -11.12 -12.78 -19.38
CA VAL A 128 -12.54 -12.40 -19.23
C VAL A 128 -12.69 -10.88 -19.15
N LYS A 129 -13.48 -10.32 -20.08
CA LYS A 129 -13.81 -8.90 -20.13
C LYS A 129 -14.95 -8.57 -19.14
N LEU A 130 -14.87 -7.37 -18.56
CA LEU A 130 -15.74 -6.83 -17.51
C LEU A 130 -17.25 -6.95 -17.81
N PRO A 131 -18.04 -7.27 -16.77
CA PRO A 131 -19.35 -6.67 -16.57
C PRO A 131 -19.39 -6.01 -15.18
N GLY A 132 -18.85 -4.80 -15.00
CA GLY A 132 -19.00 -4.16 -13.69
C GLY A 132 -18.34 -2.79 -13.52
N LYS A 133 -19.09 -1.83 -13.00
CA LYS A 133 -18.56 -0.55 -12.50
C LYS A 133 -17.61 -0.82 -11.32
N SER A 134 -16.54 -0.04 -11.19
CA SER A 134 -15.66 -0.07 -10.03
C SER A 134 -16.48 0.17 -8.75
N ALA A 135 -16.67 -0.86 -7.94
CA ALA A 135 -17.25 -0.73 -6.61
C ALA A 135 -16.22 -0.14 -5.63
N LEU A 136 -16.69 0.38 -4.51
CA LEU A 136 -15.82 0.74 -3.39
C LEU A 136 -15.14 -0.54 -2.89
N PRO A 137 -13.82 -0.59 -2.67
CA PRO A 137 -13.17 -1.77 -2.11
C PRO A 137 -13.78 -2.17 -0.76
N PRO A 138 -13.95 -3.48 -0.47
CA PRO A 138 -14.29 -3.93 0.86
C PRO A 138 -13.30 -3.36 1.88
N SER A 139 -13.82 -2.87 3.01
CA SER A 139 -12.98 -2.47 4.14
C SER A 139 -12.05 -3.63 4.51
N PHE A 140 -10.85 -3.41 5.03
CA PHE A 140 -9.97 -4.50 5.48
C PHE A 140 -9.57 -5.58 4.43
N HIS A 141 -9.80 -5.39 3.12
CA HIS A 141 -9.40 -6.38 2.11
C HIS A 141 -7.89 -6.68 2.11
N VAL A 142 -7.03 -5.66 2.27
CA VAL A 142 -5.57 -5.86 2.40
C VAL A 142 -5.23 -6.72 3.65
N PRO A 143 -5.67 -6.35 4.88
CA PRO A 143 -5.52 -7.21 6.06
C PRO A 143 -6.04 -8.63 5.89
N ALA A 144 -7.23 -8.82 5.30
CA ALA A 144 -7.79 -10.14 5.07
C ALA A 144 -6.90 -11.03 4.20
N ILE A 145 -6.28 -10.44 3.16
CA ILE A 145 -5.31 -11.14 2.32
C ILE A 145 -4.04 -11.45 3.09
N ILE A 146 -3.50 -10.49 3.87
CA ILE A 146 -2.32 -10.72 4.71
C ILE A 146 -2.57 -11.90 5.67
N ASP A 147 -3.72 -11.92 6.36
CA ASP A 147 -4.06 -12.97 7.32
C ASP A 147 -4.19 -14.35 6.64
N ALA A 148 -4.82 -14.41 5.46
CA ALA A 148 -4.93 -15.65 4.70
C ALA A 148 -3.56 -16.17 4.24
N LEU A 149 -2.69 -15.29 3.74
CA LEU A 149 -1.33 -15.67 3.33
C LEU A 149 -0.48 -16.10 4.53
N ARG A 150 -0.59 -15.42 5.68
CA ARG A 150 0.09 -15.81 6.93
C ARG A 150 -0.41 -17.14 7.50
N SER A 151 -1.68 -17.45 7.29
CA SER A 151 -2.29 -18.72 7.69
C SER A 151 -1.87 -19.89 6.79
N SER A 152 -1.37 -19.61 5.58
CA SER A 152 -0.81 -20.61 4.68
C SER A 152 0.62 -21.00 5.14
N PRO A 153 0.89 -22.28 5.46
CA PRO A 153 2.23 -22.73 5.84
C PRO A 153 3.30 -22.46 4.76
N ARG A 154 2.87 -22.38 3.50
CA ARG A 154 3.73 -22.11 2.35
C ARG A 154 4.20 -20.65 2.29
N TYR A 155 3.31 -19.71 2.63
CA TYR A 155 3.55 -18.28 2.41
C TYR A 155 3.89 -17.50 3.67
N THR A 156 3.60 -18.04 4.85
CA THR A 156 3.78 -17.36 6.14
C THR A 156 5.17 -16.74 6.34
N LYS A 157 6.23 -17.42 5.85
CA LYS A 157 7.62 -16.96 6.01
C LYS A 157 8.06 -15.90 5.02
N ILE A 158 7.34 -15.74 3.90
CA ILE A 158 7.69 -14.79 2.83
C ILE A 158 6.77 -13.56 2.83
N VAL A 159 5.71 -13.53 3.65
CA VAL A 159 4.84 -12.37 3.85
C VAL A 159 5.45 -11.45 4.90
N ILE A 160 5.92 -10.28 4.48
CA ILE A 160 6.71 -9.38 5.32
C ILE A 160 5.99 -8.02 5.42
N LEU A 161 5.63 -7.63 6.64
CA LEU A 161 5.16 -6.27 6.93
C LEU A 161 6.36 -5.40 7.26
N VAL A 162 6.59 -4.34 6.47
CA VAL A 162 7.82 -3.55 6.56
C VAL A 162 7.60 -2.24 7.29
N PRO A 163 8.59 -1.69 8.02
CA PRO A 163 8.47 -0.39 8.69
C PRO A 163 8.59 0.80 7.73
N GLY A 164 8.02 0.68 6.53
CA GLY A 164 8.01 1.67 5.45
C GLY A 164 6.97 1.29 4.40
N GLU A 165 7.18 1.75 3.18
CA GLU A 165 6.37 1.39 2.00
C GLU A 165 6.94 0.13 1.33
N ALA A 166 6.05 -0.75 0.85
CA ALA A 166 6.41 -2.02 0.24
C ALA A 166 7.23 -1.86 -1.04
N ASP A 167 6.95 -0.84 -1.85
CA ASP A 167 7.65 -0.56 -3.10
C ASP A 167 9.14 -0.30 -2.89
N ALA A 168 9.52 0.50 -1.89
CA ALA A 168 10.91 0.75 -1.52
C ALA A 168 11.64 -0.54 -1.12
N TYR A 169 10.99 -1.42 -0.36
CA TYR A 169 11.56 -2.71 0.03
C TYR A 169 11.66 -3.70 -1.15
N CYS A 170 10.68 -3.70 -2.05
CA CYS A 170 10.77 -4.43 -3.31
C CYS A 170 11.98 -3.96 -4.14
N ALA A 171 12.15 -2.65 -4.29
CA ALA A 171 13.27 -2.08 -5.03
C ALA A 171 14.62 -2.42 -4.39
N GLN A 172 14.73 -2.28 -3.07
CA GLN A 172 15.94 -2.63 -2.33
C GLN A 172 16.29 -4.12 -2.47
N HIS A 173 15.29 -5.01 -2.44
CA HIS A 173 15.51 -6.44 -2.65
C HIS A 173 16.11 -6.67 -4.05
N LEU A 174 15.49 -6.09 -5.09
CA LEU A 174 15.91 -6.28 -6.47
C LEU A 174 17.29 -5.67 -6.77
N SER A 175 17.63 -4.52 -6.17
CA SER A 175 18.95 -3.90 -6.39
C SER A 175 20.09 -4.74 -5.84
N GLN A 176 19.84 -5.54 -4.80
CA GLN A 176 20.82 -6.42 -4.16
C GLN A 176 20.90 -7.80 -4.84
N SER A 177 19.75 -8.38 -5.16
CA SER A 177 19.64 -9.79 -5.55
C SER A 177 19.29 -10.00 -7.03
N GLY A 178 18.82 -8.97 -7.73
CA GLY A 178 18.19 -9.09 -9.04
C GLY A 178 16.76 -9.63 -8.95
N GLY A 179 16.28 -10.29 -10.02
CA GLY A 179 14.94 -10.86 -10.10
C GLY A 179 13.88 -9.92 -10.66
N THR A 180 12.62 -10.20 -10.33
CA THR A 180 11.45 -9.52 -10.90
C THR A 180 10.48 -9.10 -9.80
N VAL A 181 10.01 -7.85 -9.83
CA VAL A 181 8.94 -7.37 -8.96
C VAL A 181 7.60 -7.41 -9.68
N LEU A 182 6.58 -8.00 -9.05
CA LEU A 182 5.20 -7.93 -9.50
C LEU A 182 4.48 -6.78 -8.81
N THR A 183 3.92 -5.85 -9.58
CA THR A 183 3.25 -4.64 -9.04
C THR A 183 2.11 -4.15 -9.94
N SER A 184 1.39 -3.12 -9.51
CA SER A 184 0.49 -2.30 -10.32
C SER A 184 0.82 -0.80 -10.19
N ASP A 185 1.94 -0.46 -9.56
CA ASP A 185 2.45 0.90 -9.41
C ASP A 185 3.61 1.15 -10.38
N SER A 186 3.48 2.18 -11.21
CA SER A 186 4.53 2.53 -12.17
C SER A 186 5.75 3.17 -11.52
N ASP A 187 5.63 3.60 -10.26
CA ASP A 187 6.69 4.28 -9.54
C ASP A 187 7.91 3.37 -9.30
N LEU A 188 7.69 2.05 -9.24
CA LEU A 188 8.76 1.05 -9.21
C LEU A 188 9.71 1.08 -10.42
N LEU A 189 9.29 1.64 -11.57
CA LEU A 189 10.18 1.84 -12.72
C LEU A 189 11.22 2.94 -12.50
N VAL A 190 11.01 3.81 -11.51
CA VAL A 190 11.86 4.96 -11.20
C VAL A 190 12.89 4.64 -10.12
N HIS A 191 12.59 3.68 -9.24
CA HIS A 191 13.53 3.19 -8.26
C HIS A 191 14.75 2.54 -8.91
N ASP A 192 15.88 2.54 -8.20
CA ASP A 192 17.03 1.73 -8.58
C ASP A 192 16.76 0.26 -8.28
N LEU A 193 16.54 -0.53 -9.34
CA LEU A 193 16.33 -1.98 -9.26
C LEU A 193 17.59 -2.78 -9.60
N GLY A 194 18.75 -2.13 -9.82
CA GLY A 194 19.95 -2.79 -10.31
C GLY A 194 19.70 -3.54 -11.62
N LYS A 195 19.85 -4.87 -11.61
CA LYS A 195 19.55 -5.76 -12.75
C LYS A 195 18.11 -6.29 -12.77
N GLY A 196 17.30 -5.88 -11.80
CA GLY A 196 15.93 -6.33 -11.64
C GLY A 196 14.99 -5.83 -12.74
N SER A 197 13.79 -6.40 -12.76
CA SER A 197 12.74 -6.05 -13.72
C SER A 197 11.38 -5.85 -13.05
N VAL A 198 10.49 -5.12 -13.70
CA VAL A 198 9.12 -4.87 -13.24
C VAL A 198 8.15 -5.56 -14.18
N VAL A 199 7.25 -6.37 -13.63
CA VAL A 199 6.12 -6.94 -14.37
C VAL A 199 4.83 -6.45 -13.73
N PHE A 200 3.95 -5.88 -14.53
CA PHE A 200 2.65 -5.45 -14.02
C PHE A 200 1.70 -6.64 -13.89
N LEU A 201 1.03 -6.75 -12.74
CA LEU A 201 0.11 -7.85 -12.43
C LEU A 201 -0.99 -8.04 -13.48
N ARG A 202 -1.44 -6.94 -14.10
CA ARG A 202 -2.46 -6.97 -15.17
C ARG A 202 -1.96 -7.56 -16.49
N ASP A 203 -0.66 -7.62 -16.69
CA ASP A 203 0.00 -8.04 -17.93
C ASP A 203 0.49 -9.50 -17.84
N ILE A 204 0.14 -10.22 -16.76
CA ILE A 204 0.41 -11.65 -16.58
C ILE A 204 -0.78 -12.46 -17.10
N TYR A 205 -0.54 -13.40 -17.99
CA TYR A 205 -1.56 -14.26 -18.59
C TYR A 205 -1.00 -15.65 -18.92
N LEU A 206 -1.89 -16.59 -19.24
CA LEU A 206 -1.50 -17.89 -19.76
C LEU A 206 -1.41 -17.83 -21.28
N ASP A 207 -0.27 -18.24 -21.84
CA ASP A 207 -0.13 -18.42 -23.29
C ASP A 207 -0.80 -19.73 -23.77
N ASP A 208 -0.70 -19.99 -25.08
CA ASP A 208 -1.27 -21.20 -25.71
C ASP A 208 -0.70 -22.51 -25.16
N GLN A 209 0.49 -22.46 -24.56
CA GLN A 209 1.17 -23.59 -23.93
C GLN A 209 0.91 -23.65 -22.42
N SER A 210 0.05 -22.77 -21.91
CA SER A 210 -0.22 -22.58 -20.49
C SER A 210 1.02 -22.18 -19.68
N ASN A 211 1.99 -21.50 -20.25
CA ASN A 211 3.06 -20.86 -19.48
C ASN A 211 2.61 -19.49 -18.96
N LEU A 212 3.24 -19.03 -17.89
CA LEU A 212 3.02 -17.66 -17.39
C LEU A 212 3.76 -16.69 -18.30
N ALA A 213 3.05 -16.13 -19.29
CA ALA A 213 3.56 -15.11 -20.16
C ALA A 213 3.36 -13.71 -19.54
N CYS A 214 4.30 -12.82 -19.78
CA CYS A 214 4.24 -11.45 -19.28
C CYS A 214 5.01 -10.46 -20.15
N ALA A 215 4.81 -9.18 -19.85
CA ALA A 215 5.58 -8.07 -20.39
C ALA A 215 6.45 -7.47 -19.27
N SER A 216 7.77 -7.62 -19.40
CA SER A 216 8.76 -7.19 -18.40
C SER A 216 9.45 -5.88 -18.80
N PHE A 217 9.44 -4.93 -17.87
CA PHE A 217 10.12 -3.65 -17.99
C PHE A 217 11.45 -3.73 -17.23
N ARG A 218 12.57 -3.60 -17.95
CA ARG A 218 13.91 -3.58 -17.36
C ARG A 218 14.46 -2.14 -17.40
N PRO A 219 14.51 -1.41 -16.27
CA PRO A 219 14.94 -0.01 -16.28
C PRO A 219 16.31 0.21 -16.93
N SER A 220 17.26 -0.68 -16.70
CA SER A 220 18.59 -0.65 -17.35
C SER A 220 18.52 -0.73 -18.87
N HIS A 221 17.71 -1.65 -19.40
CA HIS A 221 17.47 -1.79 -20.84
C HIS A 221 16.77 -0.57 -21.43
N ILE A 222 15.78 -0.03 -20.72
CA ILE A 222 15.03 1.16 -21.13
C ILE A 222 15.98 2.36 -21.20
N CYS A 223 16.81 2.58 -20.17
CA CYS A 223 17.80 3.65 -20.16
C CYS A 223 18.77 3.52 -21.36
N GLU A 224 19.28 2.32 -21.64
CA GLU A 224 20.15 2.07 -22.79
C GLU A 224 19.47 2.45 -24.12
N LYS A 225 18.23 2.01 -24.33
CA LYS A 225 17.47 2.31 -25.55
C LYS A 225 17.12 3.78 -25.69
N LEU A 226 16.87 4.46 -24.58
CA LEU A 226 16.59 5.89 -24.54
C LEU A 226 17.86 6.76 -24.55
N LYS A 227 19.05 6.13 -24.52
CA LYS A 227 20.36 6.82 -24.39
C LYS A 227 20.44 7.69 -23.14
N LEU A 228 19.83 7.23 -22.06
CA LEU A 228 19.99 7.80 -20.73
C LEU A 228 21.26 7.20 -20.09
N ALA A 229 22.14 8.05 -19.59
CA ALA A 229 23.44 7.71 -19.02
C ALA A 229 23.36 6.92 -17.70
N SER A 230 22.24 6.98 -16.96
CA SER A 230 22.10 6.27 -15.67
C SER A 230 20.66 6.06 -15.23
N SER A 231 20.46 5.27 -14.17
CA SER A 231 19.17 5.17 -13.44
C SER A 231 18.74 6.49 -12.82
N ALA A 232 19.67 7.36 -12.41
CA ALA A 232 19.35 8.71 -11.94
C ALA A 232 18.68 9.57 -13.03
N GLU A 233 18.95 9.29 -14.30
CA GLU A 233 18.25 9.93 -15.41
C GLU A 233 16.85 9.35 -15.65
N MET A 234 16.53 8.16 -15.14
CA MET A 234 15.14 7.67 -15.11
C MET A 234 14.30 8.52 -14.15
N CYS A 235 14.83 8.93 -13.00
CA CYS A 235 14.18 9.91 -12.12
C CYS A 235 13.93 11.23 -12.87
N ARG A 236 14.93 11.74 -13.60
CA ARG A 236 14.79 12.95 -14.44
C ARG A 236 13.67 12.78 -15.48
N PHE A 237 13.67 11.67 -16.21
CA PHE A 237 12.67 11.35 -17.21
C PHE A 237 11.25 11.28 -16.64
N ALA A 238 11.10 10.58 -15.52
CA ALA A 238 9.83 10.39 -14.86
C ALA A 238 9.27 11.71 -14.28
N TYR A 239 10.15 12.58 -13.76
CA TYR A 239 9.80 13.93 -13.32
C TYR A 239 9.28 14.79 -14.48
N GLU A 240 9.97 14.82 -15.62
CA GLU A 240 9.52 15.55 -16.81
C GLU A 240 8.19 14.99 -17.34
N ARG A 241 8.00 13.66 -17.29
CA ARG A 241 6.72 13.03 -17.64
C ARG A 241 5.59 13.47 -16.71
N LYS A 242 5.85 13.58 -15.41
CA LYS A 242 4.90 14.08 -14.39
C LYS A 242 4.53 15.54 -14.64
N ARG A 243 5.49 16.40 -14.98
CA ARG A 243 5.25 17.82 -15.30
C ARG A 243 4.55 18.04 -16.62
N SER A 244 4.90 17.28 -17.64
CA SER A 244 4.44 17.46 -19.01
C SER A 244 3.69 16.24 -19.51
N ALA A 245 2.48 16.03 -18.95
CA ALA A 245 1.65 14.86 -19.25
C ALA A 245 1.35 14.68 -20.75
N HIS A 246 1.36 15.75 -21.54
CA HIS A 246 1.04 15.73 -22.98
C HIS A 246 2.27 15.67 -23.90
N SER A 247 3.49 15.73 -23.36
CA SER A 247 4.71 15.68 -24.17
C SER A 247 4.89 14.32 -24.85
N THR A 248 5.42 14.35 -26.07
CA THR A 248 5.89 13.16 -26.79
C THR A 248 7.23 12.68 -26.23
N LEU A 249 7.61 11.44 -26.53
CA LEU A 249 8.89 10.89 -26.08
C LEU A 249 10.10 11.76 -26.51
N PRO A 250 10.23 12.19 -27.78
CA PRO A 250 11.33 13.09 -28.18
C PRO A 250 11.38 14.41 -27.41
N GLN A 251 10.21 14.99 -27.11
CA GLN A 251 10.13 16.22 -26.31
C GLN A 251 10.61 15.98 -24.88
N LEU A 252 10.21 14.87 -24.26
CA LEU A 252 10.67 14.50 -22.91
C LEU A 252 12.18 14.31 -22.86
N LEU A 253 12.76 13.61 -23.83
CA LEU A 253 14.22 13.41 -23.92
C LEU A 253 14.96 14.75 -24.12
N GLN A 254 14.41 15.64 -24.94
CA GLN A 254 14.93 17.00 -25.09
C GLN A 254 14.89 17.77 -23.76
N GLN A 255 13.79 17.69 -23.00
CA GLN A 255 13.66 18.31 -21.68
C GLN A 255 14.63 17.72 -20.65
N CYS A 256 14.92 16.42 -20.73
CA CYS A 256 15.91 15.77 -19.87
C CYS A 256 17.33 16.29 -20.11
N ALA A 257 17.65 16.64 -21.36
CA ALA A 257 18.96 17.20 -21.74
C ALA A 257 19.13 18.69 -21.37
N GLN A 258 18.04 19.40 -21.06
CA GLN A 258 18.09 20.79 -20.61
C GLN A 258 18.30 20.90 -19.09
N PRO A 259 18.87 22.02 -18.61
CA PRO A 259 18.94 22.29 -17.17
C PRO A 259 17.56 22.24 -16.51
N ILE A 260 17.53 21.75 -15.28
CA ILE A 260 16.31 21.60 -14.49
C ILE A 260 15.76 22.98 -14.13
N THR A 261 14.59 23.34 -14.68
CA THR A 261 13.97 24.65 -14.41
C THR A 261 13.45 24.75 -12.97
N ASP A 262 12.91 23.66 -12.43
CA ASP A 262 12.35 23.58 -11.07
C ASP A 262 13.20 22.63 -10.22
N GLN A 263 14.32 23.14 -9.74
CA GLN A 263 15.29 22.35 -8.97
C GLN A 263 14.69 21.87 -7.64
N THR A 264 13.86 22.69 -6.99
CA THR A 264 13.21 22.33 -5.73
C THR A 264 12.23 21.17 -5.92
N GLY A 265 11.30 21.30 -6.86
CA GLY A 265 10.32 20.24 -7.13
C GLY A 265 10.97 18.96 -7.65
N TYR A 266 12.08 19.05 -8.39
CA TYR A 266 12.85 17.88 -8.81
C TYR A 266 13.53 17.18 -7.62
N THR A 267 14.14 17.95 -6.71
CA THR A 267 14.80 17.40 -5.52
C THR A 267 13.78 16.70 -4.61
N GLU A 268 12.64 17.33 -4.37
CA GLU A 268 11.53 16.73 -3.62
C GLU A 268 11.00 15.45 -4.26
N PHE A 269 10.91 15.42 -5.60
CA PHE A 269 10.54 14.22 -6.35
C PHE A 269 11.58 13.10 -6.19
N CYS A 270 12.87 13.41 -6.29
CA CYS A 270 13.95 12.43 -6.14
C CYS A 270 14.01 11.84 -4.72
N HIS A 271 13.73 12.63 -3.67
CA HIS A 271 13.71 12.12 -2.30
C HIS A 271 12.74 10.93 -2.13
N GLU A 272 11.63 10.88 -2.87
CA GLU A 272 10.67 9.76 -2.81
C GLU A 272 11.30 8.41 -3.24
N TYR A 273 12.29 8.45 -4.13
CA TYR A 273 12.91 7.25 -4.70
C TYR A 273 14.30 6.95 -4.12
N LEU A 274 15.01 7.98 -3.64
CA LEU A 274 16.36 7.87 -3.09
C LEU A 274 16.34 7.70 -1.56
N ASP A 275 15.46 8.40 -0.86
CA ASP A 275 15.39 8.39 0.59
C ASP A 275 14.28 7.42 1.01
N HIS A 276 14.64 6.14 1.16
CA HIS A 276 13.73 5.14 1.69
C HIS A 276 13.40 5.47 3.15
N VAL A 277 12.25 6.11 3.38
CA VAL A 277 11.81 6.47 4.73
C VAL A 277 11.41 5.20 5.47
N VAL A 278 12.25 4.81 6.42
CA VAL A 278 12.03 3.69 7.33
C VAL A 278 11.78 4.22 8.73
N ALA A 279 10.62 3.88 9.29
CA ALA A 279 10.30 4.22 10.67
C ALA A 279 11.11 3.34 11.64
N PRO A 280 11.71 3.92 12.69
CA PRO A 280 12.38 3.12 13.71
C PRO A 280 11.36 2.25 14.45
N ILE A 281 11.67 0.96 14.61
CA ILE A 281 10.79 0.05 15.35
C ILE A 281 10.86 0.40 16.85
N PRO A 282 9.72 0.69 17.50
CA PRO A 282 9.71 1.05 18.91
C PRO A 282 10.22 -0.08 19.80
N THR A 283 10.87 0.30 20.90
CA THR A 283 11.19 -0.61 22.01
C THR A 283 10.19 -0.40 23.14
N SER A 284 9.70 -1.48 23.73
CA SER A 284 8.77 -1.44 24.84
C SER A 284 9.38 -0.89 26.12
N THR A 285 8.54 -0.56 27.10
CA THR A 285 8.97 -0.20 28.46
C THR A 285 9.77 -1.29 29.18
N CYS A 286 9.71 -2.55 28.72
CA CYS A 286 10.53 -3.65 29.23
C CYS A 286 11.80 -3.93 28.40
N GLY A 287 12.16 -3.04 27.46
CA GLY A 287 13.38 -3.16 26.66
C GLY A 287 13.29 -4.15 25.50
N LYS A 288 12.08 -4.62 25.13
CA LYS A 288 11.88 -5.54 24.00
C LYS A 288 11.42 -4.80 22.76
N VAL A 289 11.99 -5.11 21.60
CA VAL A 289 11.52 -4.58 20.32
C VAL A 289 10.08 -5.01 20.08
N ILE A 290 9.23 -4.09 19.62
CA ILE A 290 7.83 -4.39 19.28
C ILE A 290 7.80 -5.11 17.93
N GLU A 291 7.28 -6.33 17.92
CA GLU A 291 7.09 -7.10 16.69
C GLU A 291 5.90 -6.54 15.89
N ILE A 292 6.18 -5.86 14.78
CA ILE A 292 5.15 -5.36 13.86
C ILE A 292 4.66 -6.44 12.88
N GLY A 293 5.47 -7.49 12.69
CA GLY A 293 5.27 -8.49 11.63
C GLY A 293 3.98 -9.30 11.73
N SER A 294 3.27 -9.29 12.87
CA SER A 294 1.97 -9.95 13.06
C SER A 294 0.79 -8.98 13.09
N LEU A 295 1.02 -7.68 12.99
CA LEU A 295 -0.02 -6.66 13.12
C LEU A 295 -0.77 -6.44 11.80
N ASP A 296 -1.97 -5.84 11.91
CA ASP A 296 -2.66 -5.18 10.79
C ASP A 296 -1.82 -3.96 10.34
N PRO A 297 -1.70 -3.68 9.03
CA PRO A 297 -0.93 -2.54 8.50
C PRO A 297 -1.19 -1.20 9.19
N ARG A 298 -2.44 -0.87 9.51
CA ARG A 298 -2.81 0.41 10.16
C ARG A 298 -2.40 0.44 11.63
N ILE A 299 -2.45 -0.73 12.27
CA ILE A 299 -2.01 -0.87 13.66
C ILE A 299 -0.48 -0.83 13.74
N SER A 300 0.22 -1.48 12.82
CA SER A 300 1.67 -1.35 12.65
C SER A 300 2.07 0.11 12.48
N GLU A 301 1.40 0.82 11.58
CA GLU A 301 1.71 2.22 11.32
C GLU A 301 1.50 3.10 12.55
N MET A 302 0.39 2.90 13.28
CA MET A 302 0.14 3.61 14.53
C MET A 302 1.22 3.30 15.58
N VAL A 303 1.63 2.05 15.71
CA VAL A 303 2.71 1.61 16.62
C VAL A 303 4.04 2.29 16.25
N LEU A 304 4.39 2.33 14.96
CA LEU A 304 5.60 2.97 14.46
C LEU A 304 5.57 4.51 14.67
N GLN A 305 4.41 5.16 14.48
CA GLN A 305 4.23 6.59 14.78
C GLN A 305 4.40 6.91 16.27
N LEU A 306 4.07 5.98 17.18
CA LEU A 306 4.26 6.16 18.62
C LEU A 306 5.73 6.07 19.07
N GLY A 307 6.60 5.48 18.24
CA GLY A 307 8.02 5.31 18.54
C GLY A 307 8.81 6.62 18.54
N PRO A 308 10.09 6.58 18.97
CA PRO A 308 10.99 7.73 18.92
C PRO A 308 11.15 8.21 17.47
N GLN A 309 10.85 9.47 17.19
CA GLN A 309 11.04 10.05 15.86
C GLN A 309 12.49 10.54 15.73
N SER A 310 13.27 9.93 14.85
CA SER A 310 14.70 10.24 14.65
C SER A 310 14.87 11.53 13.83
N GLY A 311 15.25 12.63 14.48
CA GLY A 311 15.73 13.86 13.82
C GLY A 311 14.64 14.66 13.09
N HIS A 312 14.81 15.98 13.04
CA HIS A 312 13.88 17.02 12.54
C HIS A 312 12.95 17.57 13.62
N THR A 313 13.45 18.63 14.27
CA THR A 313 12.72 19.77 14.86
C THR A 313 11.23 19.55 15.21
N HIS A 314 10.97 19.23 16.48
CA HIS A 314 9.88 19.74 17.34
C HIS A 314 8.54 20.18 16.71
N THR A 315 8.03 19.48 15.72
CA THR A 315 6.61 19.50 15.39
C THR A 315 6.08 18.10 15.55
N THR A 316 6.05 17.63 16.80
CA THR A 316 5.46 16.35 17.19
C THR A 316 3.97 16.39 16.89
N SER A 317 3.57 16.13 15.65
CA SER A 317 2.17 15.92 15.31
C SER A 317 1.71 14.64 15.99
N ASP A 318 0.53 14.69 16.60
CA ASP A 318 -0.09 13.50 17.17
C ASP A 318 -0.11 12.34 16.15
N PRO A 319 0.08 11.08 16.59
CA PRO A 319 -0.12 9.92 15.76
C PRO A 319 -1.50 9.94 15.10
N LYS A 320 -1.55 9.58 13.82
CA LYS A 320 -2.75 9.63 12.99
C LYS A 320 -3.22 8.21 12.67
N MET A 321 -4.52 7.98 12.87
CA MET A 321 -5.18 6.73 12.52
C MET A 321 -6.23 6.99 11.44
N PHE A 322 -5.96 6.49 10.23
CA PHE A 322 -6.88 6.57 9.11
C PHE A 322 -7.75 5.31 9.06
N LEU A 323 -8.98 5.43 9.58
CA LEU A 323 -9.91 4.31 9.60
C LEU A 323 -10.44 4.05 8.18
N PRO A 324 -10.56 2.79 7.76
CA PRO A 324 -11.08 2.47 6.43
C PRO A 324 -12.54 2.92 6.32
N ILE A 325 -12.93 3.35 5.11
CA ILE A 325 -14.33 3.62 4.81
C ILE A 325 -15.11 2.31 4.90
N LEU A 326 -16.23 2.36 5.64
CA LEU A 326 -17.18 1.26 5.76
C LEU A 326 -18.29 1.41 4.72
N LEU A 327 -18.92 0.29 4.36
CA LEU A 327 -20.17 0.31 3.59
C LEU A 327 -21.31 0.69 4.53
N GLU A 328 -21.56 1.98 4.63
CA GLU A 328 -22.53 2.57 5.57
C GLU A 328 -23.23 3.76 4.93
N SER A 329 -24.34 4.19 5.53
CA SER A 329 -25.05 5.38 5.03
C SER A 329 -24.22 6.65 5.25
N PRO A 330 -23.90 7.43 4.20
CA PRO A 330 -23.11 8.64 4.32
C PRO A 330 -23.88 9.78 4.99
N SER A 331 -25.21 9.71 5.08
CA SER A 331 -26.06 10.70 5.76
C SER A 331 -26.16 10.48 7.28
N ARG A 332 -25.77 9.31 7.78
CA ARG A 332 -25.73 9.00 9.23
C ARG A 332 -24.31 9.17 9.77
N GLY A 333 -24.19 9.23 11.10
CA GLY A 333 -22.88 9.14 11.77
C GLY A 333 -22.14 7.84 11.41
N SER A 334 -20.80 7.88 11.40
CA SER A 334 -20.00 6.70 11.08
C SER A 334 -20.16 5.61 12.13
N ALA A 335 -20.22 4.35 11.73
CA ALA A 335 -20.24 3.19 12.61
C ALA A 335 -18.97 3.11 13.48
N TRP A 336 -17.87 3.73 13.05
CA TRP A 336 -16.68 3.94 13.87
C TRP A 336 -16.95 4.70 15.18
N GLU A 337 -18.04 5.48 15.27
CA GLU A 337 -18.45 6.14 16.51
C GLU A 337 -18.71 5.13 17.63
N GLN A 338 -19.38 4.02 17.33
CA GLN A 338 -19.86 3.06 18.32
C GLN A 338 -18.73 2.32 19.03
N SER A 339 -17.60 2.13 18.36
CA SER A 339 -16.41 1.46 18.90
C SER A 339 -15.31 2.41 19.38
N THR A 340 -15.63 3.70 19.59
CA THR A 340 -14.65 4.71 20.00
C THR A 340 -13.97 4.35 21.34
N SER A 341 -14.73 3.90 22.34
CA SER A 341 -14.20 3.54 23.66
C SER A 341 -13.19 2.37 23.60
N ILE A 342 -13.47 1.37 22.76
CA ILE A 342 -12.58 0.23 22.54
C ILE A 342 -11.25 0.70 21.94
N ARG A 343 -11.30 1.57 20.92
CA ARG A 343 -10.08 2.10 20.29
C ARG A 343 -9.31 3.02 21.24
N GLN A 344 -9.98 3.84 22.05
CA GLN A 344 -9.35 4.65 23.10
C GLN A 344 -8.58 3.80 24.12
N LEU A 345 -9.17 2.67 24.53
CA LEU A 345 -8.50 1.71 25.40
C LEU A 345 -7.27 1.12 24.69
N ALA A 346 -7.41 0.70 23.43
CA ALA A 346 -6.29 0.15 22.65
C ALA A 346 -5.14 1.16 22.49
N TYR A 347 -5.42 2.43 22.18
CA TYR A 347 -4.40 3.48 22.09
C TYR A 347 -3.73 3.74 23.44
N THR A 348 -4.50 3.70 24.53
CA THR A 348 -3.96 3.83 25.89
C THR A 348 -2.98 2.69 26.19
N VAL A 349 -3.36 1.45 25.88
CA VAL A 349 -2.50 0.28 26.09
C VAL A 349 -1.23 0.37 25.25
N ALA A 350 -1.33 0.69 23.96
CA ALA A 350 -0.18 0.85 23.07
C ALA A 350 0.82 1.88 23.61
N ARG A 351 0.32 3.02 24.11
CA ARG A 351 1.14 4.06 24.73
C ARG A 351 1.75 3.64 26.07
N TRP A 352 1.11 2.79 26.86
CA TRP A 352 1.73 2.27 28.08
C TRP A 352 2.88 1.32 27.79
N ILE A 353 2.80 0.61 26.67
CA ILE A 353 3.84 -0.30 26.21
C ILE A 353 4.99 0.46 25.54
N ILE A 354 4.69 1.48 24.74
CA ILE A 354 5.67 2.23 23.93
C ILE A 354 6.00 3.57 24.63
N PRO A 355 7.24 3.77 25.10
CA PRO A 355 7.65 5.04 25.73
C PRO A 355 7.47 6.21 24.76
N GLY A 356 6.77 7.27 25.19
CA GLY A 356 6.53 8.45 24.37
C GLY A 356 5.65 9.52 25.05
N ALA A 357 5.73 10.75 24.54
CA ALA A 357 5.03 11.92 25.10
C ALA A 357 3.61 12.14 24.54
N PHE A 358 3.14 11.30 23.61
CA PHE A 358 1.87 11.53 22.93
C PHE A 358 0.68 11.31 23.87
N SER A 359 -0.21 12.31 23.95
CA SER A 359 -1.41 12.26 24.80
C SER A 359 -2.69 11.89 24.04
N THR A 360 -2.66 11.98 22.71
CA THR A 360 -3.82 11.81 21.84
C THR A 360 -3.45 11.10 20.54
N VAL A 361 -4.43 10.39 19.95
CA VAL A 361 -4.37 9.88 18.57
C VAL A 361 -5.42 10.64 17.75
N GLN A 362 -5.05 11.11 16.56
CA GLN A 362 -5.95 11.80 15.64
C GLN A 362 -6.62 10.79 14.69
N GLU A 363 -7.92 10.59 14.84
CA GLU A 363 -8.69 9.68 14.00
C GLU A 363 -9.30 10.38 12.78
N TYR A 364 -9.04 9.83 11.60
CA TYR A 364 -9.68 10.22 10.35
C TYR A 364 -10.65 9.11 9.95
N ARG A 365 -11.96 9.40 10.04
CA ARG A 365 -13.03 8.41 9.82
C ARG A 365 -13.68 8.57 8.45
N ARG A 366 -14.14 9.79 8.17
CA ARG A 366 -14.64 10.24 6.85
C ARG A 366 -14.02 11.60 6.56
N VAL A 367 -13.22 11.70 5.51
CA VAL A 367 -12.53 12.94 5.13
C VAL A 367 -13.26 13.53 3.93
N ASN A 368 -13.73 14.77 4.07
CA ASN A 368 -14.41 15.50 2.99
C ASN A 368 -13.48 16.51 2.30
N THR A 369 -12.46 17.03 3.00
CA THR A 369 -11.54 18.05 2.48
C THR A 369 -10.11 17.80 2.96
N LEU A 370 -9.13 18.32 2.23
CA LEU A 370 -7.71 18.18 2.58
C LEU A 370 -7.33 18.93 3.86
N ALA A 371 -8.08 19.97 4.22
CA ALA A 371 -7.86 20.76 5.42
C ALA A 371 -8.57 20.19 6.68
N GLN A 372 -9.29 19.08 6.55
CA GLN A 372 -10.04 18.51 7.67
C GLN A 372 -9.09 18.00 8.76
N LYS A 373 -9.28 18.48 10.00
CA LYS A 373 -8.55 17.97 11.16
C LYS A 373 -9.15 16.64 11.62
N GLY A 374 -8.30 15.68 11.99
CA GLY A 374 -8.73 14.42 12.61
C GLY A 374 -9.42 14.67 13.95
N ARG A 375 -10.30 13.76 14.35
CA ARG A 375 -10.94 13.80 15.67
C ARG A 375 -9.94 13.32 16.72
N GLN A 376 -9.68 14.16 17.72
CA GLN A 376 -8.81 13.77 18.82
C GLN A 376 -9.48 12.68 19.66
N SER A 377 -8.80 11.55 19.76
CA SER A 377 -9.12 10.49 20.71
C SER A 377 -8.22 10.69 21.93
N ARG A 378 -8.80 11.14 23.05
CA ARG A 378 -8.06 11.34 24.31
C ARG A 378 -7.75 9.99 24.94
N ASN A 379 -6.46 9.77 25.20
CA ASN A 379 -6.03 8.61 25.97
C ASN A 379 -6.38 8.81 27.44
N THR A 380 -6.76 7.74 28.12
CA THR A 380 -6.99 7.82 29.57
C THR A 380 -5.67 8.07 30.29
N SER A 381 -5.65 8.99 31.25
CA SER A 381 -4.46 9.25 32.06
C SER A 381 -4.19 8.08 32.99
N ARG A 382 -2.91 7.75 33.20
CA ARG A 382 -2.52 6.99 34.39
C ARG A 382 -2.85 7.86 35.58
N HIS A 383 -3.87 7.52 36.36
CA HIS A 383 -3.89 7.98 37.74
C HIS A 383 -2.74 7.25 38.44
N ASN A 384 -1.66 7.98 38.74
CA ASN A 384 -0.78 7.58 39.81
C ASN A 384 -1.61 7.70 41.10
N SER A 385 -2.25 6.61 41.50
CA SER A 385 -2.66 6.43 42.88
C SER A 385 -1.38 6.32 43.70
N GLY A 386 -0.79 7.47 44.06
CA GLY A 386 0.24 7.54 45.07
C GLY A 386 -0.37 7.13 46.40
N LEU A 387 -0.30 5.84 46.73
CA LEU A 387 -0.41 5.37 48.11
C LEU A 387 0.86 5.85 48.81
N VAL A 388 0.82 7.10 49.28
CA VAL A 388 1.73 7.59 50.29
C VAL A 388 1.33 6.88 51.58
N HIS A 389 2.04 5.81 51.93
CA HIS A 389 1.99 5.30 53.29
C HIS A 389 2.63 6.37 54.20
N PRO A 390 1.93 6.89 55.21
CA PRO A 390 2.57 7.75 56.19
C PRO A 390 3.53 6.89 57.02
N VAL A 391 4.81 7.22 56.92
CA VAL A 391 5.84 6.78 57.86
C VAL A 391 5.54 7.49 59.19
N PRO A 392 5.37 6.78 60.32
CA PRO A 392 5.29 7.43 61.62
C PRO A 392 6.71 7.84 62.04
N ASP A 393 6.92 9.14 62.22
CA ASP A 393 8.12 9.71 62.82
C ASP A 393 8.14 9.49 64.36
N PRO A 394 9.33 9.47 64.97
CA PRO A 394 9.65 8.69 66.19
C PRO A 394 9.05 9.15 67.51
#